data_AF-A0A832G1L6-F1
#
_entry.id   AF-A0A832G1L6-F1
#
_cell.length_a   1.000
_cell.length_b   1.000
_cell.length_c   1.000
_cell.angle_alpha   90.00
_cell.angle_beta   90.00
_cell.angle_gamma   90.00
#
_symmetry.space_group_name_H-M   'P 1'
#
loop_
_entity.id
_entity.type
_entity.pdbx_description
1 polymer ?
#
loop_
_entity_poly.entity_id
_entity_poly.type
_entity_poly.pdbx_seq_one_letter_code
_entity_poly.pdbx_strand_id
1 'polypeptide(L)' 'MLDEIEKRGLDDVEVRVTGEHGLEDIEPVVQIEEIGGEKTTYARLDPEKARLIVVEHLLKGRKVEHLAVGKPKQSD' A
#
# COMPACT_ATOMS: atom_id res chain seq x y z
N MET A 1 1.19 10.14 -1.96
CA MET A 1 1.78 9.08 -1.12
C MET A 1 3.21 9.42 -0.77
N LEU A 2 4.11 9.55 -1.76
CA LEU A 2 5.51 9.97 -1.56
C LEU A 2 5.64 11.25 -0.71
N ASP A 3 4.92 12.31 -1.07
CA ASP A 3 4.87 13.57 -0.29
C ASP A 3 4.54 13.36 1.20
N GLU A 4 3.62 12.44 1.51
CA GLU A 4 3.21 12.18 2.90
C GLU A 4 4.23 11.32 3.65
N ILE A 5 4.98 10.45 2.95
CA ILE A 5 6.09 9.66 3.48
C ILE A 5 7.25 10.59 3.83
N GLU A 6 7.65 11.45 2.89
CA GLU A 6 8.72 12.45 3.08
C GLU A 6 8.37 13.42 4.20
N LYS A 7 7.14 13.96 4.20
CA LYS A 7 6.67 14.91 5.22
C LYS A 7 6.68 14.32 6.64
N ARG A 8 6.55 13.00 6.76
CA ARG A 8 6.55 12.29 8.06
C ARG A 8 7.91 11.74 8.45
N GLY A 9 8.93 11.87 7.59
CA GLY A 9 10.27 11.31 7.85
C GLY A 9 10.23 9.80 8.02
N LEU A 10 9.45 9.10 7.18
CA LEU A 10 9.39 7.64 7.20
C LEU A 10 10.59 7.05 6.46
N ASP A 11 11.75 7.02 7.13
CA ASP A 11 13.02 6.54 6.55
C ASP A 11 13.07 4.99 6.43
N ASP A 12 12.26 4.27 7.20
CA ASP A 12 12.16 2.80 7.18
C ASP A 12 11.29 2.25 6.02
N VAL A 13 10.78 3.12 5.13
CA VAL A 13 9.90 2.72 4.03
C VAL A 13 10.66 2.78 2.71
N GLU A 14 10.83 1.62 2.07
CA GLU A 14 11.36 1.54 0.71
C GLU A 14 10.20 1.59 -0.31
N VAL A 15 10.26 2.53 -1.26
CA VAL A 15 9.26 2.65 -2.33
C VAL A 15 9.87 2.17 -3.64
N ARG A 16 9.26 1.13 -4.23
CA ARG A 16 9.62 0.62 -5.56
C ARG A 16 8.46 0.83 -6.52
N VAL A 17 8.74 1.47 -7.65
CA VAL A 17 7.79 1.55 -8.76
C VAL A 17 7.93 0.28 -9.58
N THR A 18 6.89 -0.54 -9.58
CA THR A 18 6.81 -1.73 -10.43
C THR A 18 5.94 -1.43 -11.64
N GLY A 19 6.23 -2.06 -12.78
CA GLY A 19 5.46 -1.89 -14.02
C GLY A 19 4.04 -2.46 -13.92
N GLU A 20 3.25 -2.28 -14.98
CA GLU A 20 1.87 -2.75 -15.04
C GLU A 20 1.76 -4.24 -14.69
N HIS A 21 0.95 -4.53 -13.69
CA HIS A 21 0.58 -5.89 -13.29
C HIS A 21 -0.64 -6.43 -14.07
N GLY A 22 -1.05 -5.75 -15.15
CA GLY A 22 -2.30 -6.07 -15.87
C GLY A 22 -3.55 -5.80 -15.02
N LEU A 23 -3.50 -4.75 -14.19
CA LEU A 23 -4.56 -4.35 -13.24
C LEU A 23 -5.15 -2.98 -13.59
N GLU A 24 -5.15 -2.62 -14.87
CA GLU A 24 -5.59 -1.31 -15.38
C GLU A 24 -6.98 -0.89 -14.88
N ASP A 25 -7.92 -1.84 -14.72
CA ASP A 25 -9.29 -1.59 -14.23
C ASP A 25 -9.38 -1.15 -12.75
N ILE A 26 -8.31 -1.34 -11.97
CA ILE A 26 -8.29 -1.03 -10.54
C ILE A 26 -7.14 -0.10 -10.16
N GLU A 27 -6.47 0.49 -11.14
CA GLU A 27 -5.48 1.51 -10.89
C GLU A 27 -6.09 2.79 -10.27
N PRO A 28 -5.28 3.57 -9.54
CA PRO A 28 -3.90 3.28 -9.13
C PRO A 28 -3.83 2.22 -8.02
N VAL A 29 -2.82 1.34 -8.11
CA VAL A 29 -2.57 0.23 -7.18
C VAL A 29 -1.29 0.48 -6.37
N VAL A 30 -1.32 0.16 -5.08
CA VAL A 30 -0.17 0.18 -4.17
C VAL A 30 -0.13 -1.16 -3.44
N GLN A 31 1.05 -1.79 -3.42
CA GLN A 31 1.29 -2.97 -2.61
C GLN A 31 2.22 -2.59 -1.45
N ILE A 32 1.85 -3.00 -0.24
CA ILE A 32 2.68 -2.88 0.96
C ILE A 32 3.14 -4.28 1.34
N GLU A 33 4.46 -4.44 1.46
CA GLU A 33 5.11 -5.63 1.98
C GLU A 33 5.64 -5.33 3.38
N GLU A 34 5.14 -6.06 4.37
CA GLU A 34 5.58 -5.93 5.76
C GLU A 34 6.82 -6.79 6.02
N ILE A 35 7.57 -6.49 7.08
CA ILE A 35 8.81 -7.22 7.47
C ILE A 35 8.56 -8.73 7.64
N GLY A 36 7.33 -9.14 7.95
CA GLY A 36 6.91 -10.55 8.06
C GLY A 36 6.62 -11.26 6.72
N GLY A 37 6.78 -10.58 5.58
CA GLY A 37 6.45 -11.09 4.25
C GLY A 37 4.95 -11.04 3.92
N GLU A 38 4.12 -10.49 4.80
CA GLU A 38 2.72 -10.22 4.51
C GLU A 38 2.59 -9.12 3.46
N LYS A 39 1.78 -9.37 2.43
CA LYS A 39 1.53 -8.43 1.34
C LYS A 39 0.09 -7.98 1.37
N THR A 40 -0.10 -6.67 1.42
CA THR A 40 -1.43 -6.05 1.35
C THR A 40 -1.50 -5.18 0.11
N THR A 41 -2.46 -5.45 -0.76
CA THR A 41 -2.67 -4.67 -1.98
C THR A 41 -3.82 -3.70 -1.77
N TYR A 42 -3.64 -2.47 -2.22
CA TYR A 42 -4.59 -1.38 -2.18
C TYR A 42 -4.83 -0.90 -3.60
N ALA A 43 -6.07 -0.67 -3.98
CA ALA A 43 -6.42 -0.28 -5.35
C ALA A 43 -7.49 0.81 -5.38
N ARG A 44 -7.73 1.40 -6.55
CA ARG A 44 -8.66 2.53 -6.75
C ARG A 44 -8.39 3.66 -5.77
N LEU A 45 -7.11 3.99 -5.63
CA LEU A 45 -6.63 4.96 -4.67
C LEU A 45 -6.80 6.39 -5.18
N ASP A 46 -7.14 7.27 -4.25
CA ASP A 46 -7.12 8.72 -4.43
C ASP A 46 -6.11 9.31 -3.42
N PRO A 47 -5.77 10.61 -3.53
CA PRO A 47 -4.80 11.23 -2.63
C PRO A 47 -5.17 11.11 -1.15
N GLU A 48 -6.45 11.11 -0.80
CA GLU A 48 -6.92 11.02 0.59
C GLU A 48 -6.74 9.60 1.13
N LYS A 49 -7.14 8.59 0.36
CA LYS A 49 -6.90 7.17 0.68
C LYS A 49 -5.42 6.87 0.82
N ALA A 50 -4.58 7.40 -0.07
CA ALA A 50 -3.14 7.21 0.00
C ALA A 50 -2.55 7.77 1.30
N ARG A 51 -3.00 8.95 1.75
CA ARG A 51 -2.60 9.51 3.05
C ARG A 51 -3.08 8.65 4.21
N LEU A 52 -4.30 8.15 4.14
CA LEU A 52 -4.84 7.24 5.15
C LEU A 52 -4.02 5.97 5.28
N ILE A 53 -3.61 5.36 4.16
CA ILE A 53 -2.75 4.17 4.14
C ILE A 53 -1.39 4.47 4.78
N VAL A 54 -0.77 5.62 4.49
CA VAL A 54 0.50 6.00 5.13
C VAL A 54 0.34 6.14 6.65
N VAL A 55 -0.74 6.76 7.12
CA VAL A 55 -0.96 6.99 8.56
C VAL A 55 -1.35 5.71 9.30
N GLU A 56 -2.29 4.95 8.77
CA GLU A 56 -2.80 3.77 9.47
C GLU A 56 -1.89 2.58 9.28
N HIS A 57 -1.48 2.30 8.05
CA HIS A 57 -0.68 1.11 7.75
C HIS A 57 0.80 1.35 8.05
N LEU A 58 1.45 2.31 7.37
CA LEU A 58 2.91 2.47 7.48
C LEU A 58 3.34 3.00 8.85
N LEU A 59 2.62 3.97 9.41
CA LEU A 59 3.00 4.60 10.69
C LEU A 59 2.49 3.82 11.91
N LYS A 60 1.27 3.29 11.88
CA LYS A 60 0.64 2.60 13.04
C LYS A 60 0.64 1.08 12.95
N GLY A 61 1.02 0.50 11.80
CA GLY A 61 0.96 -0.95 11.58
C GLY A 61 -0.46 -1.52 11.51
N ARG A 62 -1.46 -0.70 11.14
CA ARG A 62 -2.88 -1.09 11.06
C ARG A 62 -3.37 -1.10 9.62
N LYS A 63 -3.72 -2.29 9.13
CA LYS A 63 -4.24 -2.48 7.78
C LYS A 63 -5.58 -1.77 7.60
N VAL A 64 -5.71 -1.01 6.52
CA VAL A 64 -6.95 -0.35 6.14
C VAL A 64 -7.84 -1.34 5.38
N GLU A 65 -8.46 -2.28 6.11
CA GLU A 65 -9.21 -3.43 5.55
C GLU A 65 -10.22 -3.06 4.45
N HIS A 66 -10.92 -1.93 4.59
CA HIS A 66 -11.94 -1.50 3.62
C HIS A 66 -11.37 -0.97 2.29
N LEU A 67 -10.06 -0.67 2.24
CA LEU A 67 -9.36 -0.29 1.02
C LEU A 67 -8.52 -1.43 0.44
N ALA A 68 -8.27 -2.47 1.24
CA ALA A 68 -7.47 -3.61 0.83
C ALA A 68 -8.23 -4.42 -0.22
N VAL A 69 -7.54 -4.81 -1.28
CA VAL A 69 -8.05 -5.64 -2.37
C VAL A 69 -7.17 -6.88 -2.54
N GLY A 70 -7.79 -7.99 -2.92
CA GLY A 70 -7.09 -9.27 -3.05
C GLY A 70 -6.83 -9.90 -1.69
N LYS A 71 -7.52 -11.01 -1.41
CA LYS A 71 -7.04 -11.92 -0.36
C LYS A 71 -5.69 -12.48 -0.79
N PRO A 72 -4.72 -12.66 0.12
CA PRO A 72 -3.50 -13.38 -0.22
C PRO A 72 -3.92 -14.73 -0.80
N LYS A 73 -3.48 -15.01 -2.03
CA LYS A 73 -3.54 -16.35 -2.57
C LYS A 73 -2.54 -17.15 -1.74
N GLN A 74 -3.06 -17.77 -0.68
CA GLN A 74 -2.38 -18.78 0.11
C GLN A 74 -1.84 -19.77 -0.91
N SER A 75 -0.53 -19.73 -1.13
CA SER A 75 0.14 -20.66 -2.02
C SER A 75 0.30 -21.93 -1.19
N ASP A 76 -0.37 -22.98 -1.64
CA ASP A 76 -0.34 -24.36 -1.14
C ASP A 76 1.11 -24.89 -1.04
#